data_AF-A0A7S1LAD7-F1
#
_entry.id   AF-A0A7S1LAD7-F1
#
_cell.length_a   1.000
_cell.length_b   1.000
_cell.length_c   1.000
_cell.angle_alpha   90.00
_cell.angle_beta   90.00
_cell.angle_gamma   90.00
#
_symmetry.space_group_name_H-M   'P 1'
#
loop_
_entity.id
_entity.type
_entity.pdbx_description
1 polymer ?
#
loop_
_entity_poly.entity_id
_entity_poly.type
_entity_poly.pdbx_seq_one_letter_code
_entity_poly.pdbx_strand_id
1 'polypeptide(L)'
;MEATFSLEASKLEEDLTEKVNSLEKKGEKVHTLKGEEKPKSAWQTYLDKRKSTRKERREKAKAERLARRQGTTEPPEPGAEDGQTEEASRGDLELMALDETDTKGFNLRQSQRAAHKGSKQQRQVDGEGSFQVDVNDPRISKIFNAADFEIDPTNPEFRRSDGMNELLKKKRQRKRVAARPEGAGV
;
A
#
# COMPACT_ATOMS: atom_id res chain seq x y z
N MET A 1 47.64 -42.14 33.36
CA MET A 1 48.50 -40.97 33.12
C MET A 1 47.78 -39.78 33.70
N GLU A 2 48.19 -39.33 34.88
CA GLU A 2 47.61 -38.18 35.56
C GLU A 2 48.28 -36.91 35.00
N ALA A 3 47.48 -35.97 34.49
CA ALA A 3 48.01 -34.74 33.90
C ALA A 3 48.44 -33.77 35.00
N THR A 4 49.74 -33.65 35.24
CA THR A 4 50.28 -32.56 36.07
C THR A 4 50.20 -31.27 35.27
N PHE A 5 49.12 -30.51 35.48
CA PHE A 5 49.00 -29.16 34.94
C PHE A 5 50.13 -28.29 35.49
N SER A 6 50.82 -27.57 34.61
CA SER A 6 51.98 -26.75 34.94
C SER A 6 51.60 -25.61 35.89
N LEU A 7 52.22 -25.56 37.09
CA LEU A 7 52.04 -24.52 38.11
C LEU A 7 52.32 -23.09 37.60
N GLU A 8 53.07 -22.95 36.50
CA GLU A 8 53.32 -21.66 35.85
C GLU A 8 52.12 -21.18 35.05
N ALA A 9 51.34 -22.09 34.47
CA ALA A 9 50.13 -21.74 33.75
C ALA A 9 49.04 -21.25 34.71
N SER A 10 48.88 -21.87 35.88
CA SER A 10 47.91 -21.42 36.88
C SER A 10 48.25 -20.02 37.42
N LYS A 11 49.53 -19.72 37.64
CA LYS A 11 49.98 -18.37 38.03
C LYS A 11 49.70 -17.33 36.93
N LEU A 12 49.94 -17.69 35.67
CA LEU A 12 49.63 -16.81 34.54
C LEU A 12 48.12 -16.57 34.40
N GLU A 13 47.29 -17.58 34.68
CA GLU A 13 45.83 -17.43 34.70
C GLU A 13 45.40 -16.49 35.83
N GLU A 14 45.92 -16.66 37.05
CA GLU A 14 45.66 -15.78 38.19
C GLU A 14 46.04 -14.32 37.86
N ASP A 15 47.26 -14.09 37.36
CA ASP A 15 47.74 -12.75 36.96
C ASP A 15 46.87 -12.10 35.87
N LEU A 16 46.37 -12.89 34.91
CA LEU A 16 45.49 -12.39 33.86
C LEU A 16 44.12 -12.03 34.42
N THR A 17 43.57 -12.82 35.33
CA THR A 17 42.28 -12.51 35.99
C THR A 17 42.36 -11.27 36.88
N GLU A 18 43.45 -11.10 37.63
CA GLU A 18 43.67 -9.89 38.44
C GLU A 18 43.81 -8.64 37.57
N LYS A 19 44.51 -8.74 36.43
CA LYS A 19 44.60 -7.65 35.46
C LYS A 19 43.24 -7.29 34.89
N VAL A 20 42.44 -8.26 34.45
CA VAL A 20 41.07 -8.00 33.94
C VAL A 20 40.22 -7.32 35.01
N ASN A 21 40.20 -7.84 36.25
CA ASN A 21 39.46 -7.26 37.36
C ASN A 21 39.93 -5.83 37.70
N SER A 22 41.22 -5.55 37.57
CA SER A 22 41.78 -4.21 37.80
C SER A 22 41.39 -3.20 36.71
N LEU A 23 41.29 -3.65 35.46
CA LEU A 23 40.89 -2.85 34.31
C LEU A 23 39.38 -2.53 34.37
N GLU A 24 38.55 -3.50 34.77
CA GLU A 24 37.12 -3.29 35.02
C GLU A 24 36.88 -2.26 36.14
N LYS A 25 37.63 -2.34 37.25
CA LYS A 25 37.56 -1.36 38.34
C LYS A 25 37.99 0.05 37.91
N LYS A 26 38.88 0.16 36.92
CA LYS A 26 39.32 1.43 36.32
C LYS A 26 38.35 1.95 35.25
N GLY A 27 37.30 1.20 34.92
CA GLY A 27 36.32 1.57 33.90
C GLY A 27 36.85 1.46 32.46
N GLU A 28 38.00 0.81 32.27
CA GLU A 28 38.54 0.53 30.94
C GLU A 28 37.81 -0.68 30.35
N LYS A 29 37.32 -0.54 29.11
CA LYS A 29 36.58 -1.61 28.42
C LYS A 29 37.54 -2.73 28.01
N VAL A 30 37.41 -3.88 28.65
CA VAL A 30 38.10 -5.12 28.26
C VAL A 30 37.21 -5.84 27.24
N HIS A 31 37.67 -5.96 26.00
CA HIS A 31 36.94 -6.69 24.96
C HIS A 31 36.93 -8.19 25.27
N THR A 32 35.80 -8.71 25.75
CA THR A 32 35.60 -10.15 25.98
C THR A 32 35.09 -10.83 24.72
N LEU A 33 35.62 -12.02 24.39
CA LEU A 33 35.27 -12.78 23.19
C LEU A 33 33.78 -13.22 23.14
N LYS A 34 33.06 -13.09 24.26
CA LYS A 34 31.74 -13.72 24.46
C LYS A 34 30.58 -12.77 24.69
N GLY A 35 30.72 -11.44 24.63
CA GLY A 35 29.55 -10.65 25.05
C GLY A 35 29.54 -9.15 24.90
N GLU A 36 30.32 -8.55 24.01
CA GLU A 36 30.01 -7.17 23.63
C GLU A 36 29.14 -7.20 22.37
N GLU A 37 27.81 -7.20 22.57
CA GLU A 37 26.88 -6.82 21.53
C GLU A 37 27.35 -5.46 21.00
N LYS A 38 27.89 -5.46 19.77
CA LYS A 38 28.38 -4.24 19.12
C LYS A 38 27.33 -3.15 19.33
N PRO A 39 27.72 -1.94 19.78
CA PRO A 39 26.77 -0.88 20.01
C PRO A 39 25.90 -0.76 18.76
N LYS A 40 24.59 -0.88 18.95
CA LYS A 40 23.63 -0.92 17.84
C LYS A 40 23.98 0.18 16.85
N SER A 41 24.06 -0.18 15.57
CA SER A 41 24.30 0.79 14.53
C SER A 41 23.27 1.92 14.61
N ALA A 42 23.65 3.15 14.25
CA ALA A 42 22.73 4.28 14.18
C ALA A 42 21.47 3.97 13.36
N TRP A 43 21.57 3.07 12.38
CA TRP A 43 20.42 2.58 11.61
C TRP A 43 19.53 1.62 12.41
N GLN A 44 20.11 0.73 13.22
CA GLN A 44 19.35 -0.17 14.09
C GLN A 44 18.61 0.59 15.18
N THR A 45 19.24 1.61 15.78
CA THR A 45 18.57 2.46 16.77
C THR A 45 17.41 3.24 16.14
N TYR A 46 17.58 3.74 14.91
CA TYR A 46 16.51 4.39 14.15
C TYR A 46 15.35 3.43 13.84
N LEU A 47 15.64 2.22 13.38
CA LEU A 47 14.62 1.21 13.10
C LEU A 47 13.89 0.74 14.37
N ASP A 48 14.62 0.57 15.47
CA ASP A 48 14.03 0.23 16.78
C ASP A 48 13.08 1.33 17.26
N LYS A 49 13.47 2.61 17.15
CA LYS A 49 12.62 3.76 17.46
C LYS A 49 11.38 3.83 16.57
N ARG A 50 11.52 3.51 15.28
CA ARG A 50 10.38 3.48 14.35
C ARG A 50 9.43 2.30 14.63
N LYS A 51 9.97 1.16 15.08
CA LYS A 51 9.17 0.00 15.48
C LYS A 51 8.47 0.21 16.82
N SER A 52 9.13 0.82 17.80
CA SER A 52 8.54 1.14 19.11
C SER A 52 7.38 2.10 18.97
N THR A 53 7.55 3.20 18.23
CA THR A 53 6.48 4.18 17.96
C THR A 53 5.28 3.54 17.23
N ARG A 54 5.52 2.64 16.27
CA ARG A 54 4.44 1.89 15.60
C ARG A 54 3.73 0.92 16.55
N LYS A 55 4.47 0.28 17.46
CA LYS A 55 3.92 -0.64 18.46
C LYS A 55 3.07 0.13 19.49
N GLU A 56 3.56 1.26 20.00
CA GLU A 56 2.83 2.15 20.90
C GLU A 56 1.53 2.64 20.29
N ARG A 57 1.55 3.12 19.03
CA ARG A 57 0.31 3.51 18.31
C ARG A 57 -0.68 2.35 18.20
N ARG A 58 -0.18 1.14 17.91
CA ARG A 58 -1.02 -0.06 17.81
C ARG A 58 -1.60 -0.48 19.17
N GLU A 59 -0.84 -0.34 20.25
CA GLU A 59 -1.29 -0.64 21.61
C GLU A 59 -2.32 0.39 22.10
N LYS A 60 -2.09 1.68 21.83
CA LYS A 60 -3.07 2.74 22.09
C LYS A 60 -4.39 2.49 21.35
N ALA A 61 -4.36 2.24 20.05
CA ALA A 61 -5.57 1.93 19.27
C ALA A 61 -6.27 0.63 19.74
N LYS A 62 -5.52 -0.35 20.24
CA LYS A 62 -6.10 -1.56 20.85
C LYS A 62 -6.75 -1.27 22.19
N ALA A 63 -6.10 -0.47 23.04
CA ALA A 63 -6.62 -0.07 24.35
C ALA A 63 -7.89 0.76 24.19
N GLU A 64 -7.90 1.71 23.25
CA GLU A 64 -9.06 2.52 22.88
C GLU A 64 -10.22 1.66 22.36
N ARG A 65 -9.94 0.72 21.47
CA ARG A 65 -10.95 -0.26 20.99
C ARG A 65 -11.50 -1.13 22.12
N LEU A 66 -10.67 -1.48 23.10
CA LEU A 66 -11.08 -2.26 24.26
C LEU A 66 -11.92 -1.41 25.23
N ALA A 67 -11.57 -0.16 25.46
CA ALA A 67 -12.32 0.81 26.26
C ALA A 67 -13.70 1.08 25.64
N ARG A 68 -13.76 1.28 24.32
CA ARG A 68 -15.02 1.41 23.57
C ARG A 68 -15.89 0.15 23.68
N ARG A 69 -15.28 -1.05 23.74
CA ARG A 69 -16.01 -2.31 23.95
C ARG A 69 -16.50 -2.46 25.39
N GLN A 70 -15.81 -1.88 26.36
CA GLN A 70 -16.17 -1.90 27.78
C GLN A 70 -17.13 -0.76 28.18
N GLY A 71 -17.52 0.11 27.23
CA GLY A 71 -18.56 1.12 27.43
C GLY A 71 -18.15 2.30 28.31
N THR A 72 -16.85 2.50 28.57
CA THR A 72 -16.34 3.56 29.45
C THR A 72 -16.02 4.87 28.72
N THR A 73 -16.19 4.92 27.40
CA THR A 73 -15.86 6.10 26.57
C THR A 73 -16.99 6.33 25.58
N GLU A 74 -17.59 7.53 25.60
CA GLU A 74 -18.56 7.98 24.60
C GLU A 74 -17.93 7.99 23.20
N PRO A 75 -18.68 7.66 22.13
CA PRO A 75 -18.13 7.66 20.79
C PRO A 75 -17.72 9.08 20.37
N PRO A 76 -16.50 9.28 19.84
CA PRO A 76 -16.13 10.53 19.22
C PRO A 76 -16.98 10.73 17.94
N GLU A 77 -17.49 11.95 17.77
CA GLU A 77 -18.19 12.41 16.57
C GLU A 77 -17.40 12.03 15.30
N PRO A 78 -18.05 11.50 14.26
CA PRO A 78 -17.38 11.04 13.04
C PRO A 78 -16.89 12.25 12.22
N GLY A 79 -15.70 12.77 12.56
CA GLY A 79 -15.08 13.86 11.78
C GLY A 79 -13.81 14.51 12.34
N ALA A 80 -13.42 14.26 13.59
CA ALA A 80 -12.39 15.09 14.25
C ALA A 80 -10.98 14.47 14.36
N GLU A 81 -10.82 13.15 14.20
CA GLU A 81 -9.57 12.48 14.62
C GLU A 81 -8.48 12.42 13.54
N ASP A 82 -8.86 12.46 12.27
CA ASP A 82 -7.90 12.45 11.16
C ASP A 82 -7.31 13.86 10.86
N GLY A 83 -7.90 14.93 11.41
CA GLY A 83 -7.46 16.31 11.16
C GLY A 83 -6.25 16.74 11.99
N GLN A 84 -6.18 16.35 13.27
CA GLN A 84 -5.23 16.96 14.22
C GLN A 84 -3.76 16.53 14.03
N THR A 85 -3.53 15.30 13.54
CA THR A 85 -2.15 14.86 13.24
C THR A 85 -1.65 15.37 11.88
N GLU A 86 -2.57 15.65 10.96
CA GLU A 86 -2.26 16.29 9.69
C GLU A 86 -1.99 17.78 9.91
N GLU A 87 -2.77 18.48 10.73
CA GLU A 87 -2.59 19.91 11.03
C GLU A 87 -1.22 20.25 11.63
N ALA A 88 -0.72 19.45 12.58
CA ALA A 88 0.62 19.65 13.14
C ALA A 88 1.75 19.42 12.11
N SER A 89 1.54 18.55 11.13
CA SER A 89 2.47 18.36 10.01
C SER A 89 2.24 19.34 8.85
N ARG A 90 1.04 19.95 8.77
CA ARG A 90 0.68 20.98 7.78
C ARG A 90 1.24 22.33 8.17
N GLY A 91 1.31 22.69 9.44
CA GLY A 91 1.89 23.97 9.88
C GLY A 91 3.35 24.16 9.46
N ASP A 92 4.18 23.12 9.59
CA ASP A 92 5.57 23.13 9.12
C ASP A 92 5.67 23.04 7.57
N LEU A 93 4.69 22.43 6.91
CA LEU A 93 4.63 22.30 5.44
C LEU A 93 4.09 23.56 4.75
N GLU A 94 3.16 24.29 5.38
CA GLU A 94 2.51 25.48 4.84
C GLU A 94 3.50 26.64 4.70
N LEU A 95 4.46 26.77 5.63
CA LEU A 95 5.54 27.76 5.50
C LEU A 95 6.42 27.48 4.26
N MET A 96 6.58 26.21 3.86
CA MET A 96 7.35 25.81 2.67
C MET A 96 6.52 25.86 1.38
N ALA A 97 5.20 25.70 1.47
CA ALA A 97 4.27 25.72 0.34
C ALA A 97 3.74 27.13 -0.01
N LEU A 98 3.94 28.14 0.85
CA LEU A 98 3.53 29.52 0.57
C LEU A 98 4.30 30.19 -0.60
N ASP A 99 5.42 29.60 -1.06
CA ASP A 99 6.24 30.14 -2.17
C ASP A 99 5.91 29.51 -3.54
N GLU A 100 5.08 28.47 -3.60
CA GLU A 100 4.71 27.80 -4.85
C GLU A 100 3.19 27.86 -5.08
N THR A 101 2.77 28.80 -5.93
CA THR A 101 1.39 29.06 -6.35
C THR A 101 0.79 27.97 -7.25
N ASP A 102 1.26 26.74 -7.14
CA ASP A 102 0.81 25.63 -7.98
C ASP A 102 -0.04 24.64 -7.16
N THR A 103 -1.35 24.70 -7.39
CA THR A 103 -2.42 23.85 -6.84
C THR A 103 -2.37 22.39 -7.34
N LYS A 104 -1.18 21.81 -7.45
CA LYS A 104 -0.98 20.40 -7.82
C LYS A 104 -0.64 19.62 -6.55
N GLY A 105 -1.67 19.08 -5.90
CA GLY A 105 -1.52 18.26 -4.71
C GLY A 105 -0.54 17.09 -4.92
N PHE A 106 0.66 17.19 -4.34
CA PHE A 106 1.74 16.19 -4.39
C PHE A 106 1.46 14.94 -3.50
N ASN A 107 0.23 14.72 -3.08
CA ASN A 107 -0.14 13.58 -2.22
C ASN A 107 -0.51 12.34 -3.06
N LEU A 108 0.49 11.75 -3.72
CA LEU A 108 0.33 10.53 -4.54
C LEU A 108 -0.20 9.31 -3.74
N ARG A 109 -0.07 9.34 -2.41
CA ARG A 109 -0.60 8.29 -1.51
C ARG A 109 -2.13 8.31 -1.41
N GLN A 110 -2.76 9.47 -1.52
CA GLN A 110 -4.22 9.56 -1.48
C GLN A 110 -4.85 9.07 -2.79
N SER A 111 -4.25 9.42 -3.94
CA SER A 111 -4.71 8.92 -5.25
C SER A 111 -4.60 7.40 -5.37
N GLN A 112 -3.53 6.78 -4.86
CA GLN A 112 -3.40 5.31 -4.84
C GLN A 112 -4.43 4.63 -3.93
N ARG A 113 -4.73 5.19 -2.75
CA ARG A 113 -5.76 4.62 -1.86
C ARG A 113 -7.17 4.73 -2.43
N ALA A 114 -7.47 5.81 -3.14
CA ALA A 114 -8.72 5.98 -3.87
C ALA A 114 -8.85 4.96 -5.01
N ALA A 115 -7.76 4.70 -5.76
CA ALA A 115 -7.73 3.71 -6.84
C ALA A 115 -8.02 2.28 -6.34
N HIS A 116 -7.50 1.89 -5.17
CA HIS A 116 -7.74 0.55 -4.61
C HIS A 116 -9.15 0.35 -4.02
N LYS A 117 -9.81 1.42 -3.58
CA LYS A 117 -11.17 1.35 -3.01
C LYS A 117 -12.27 1.48 -4.07
N GLY A 118 -11.90 1.88 -5.29
CA GLY A 118 -12.81 2.31 -6.35
C GLY A 118 -13.09 1.29 -7.46
N SER A 119 -12.82 -0.01 -7.35
CA SER A 119 -13.09 -0.95 -8.46
C SER A 119 -14.56 -1.04 -8.88
N LYS A 120 -15.50 -0.63 -8.02
CA LYS A 120 -16.93 -0.42 -8.37
C LYS A 120 -17.22 0.97 -8.95
N GLN A 121 -16.44 1.98 -8.59
CA GLN A 121 -16.59 3.37 -9.04
C GLN A 121 -15.81 3.68 -10.32
N GLN A 122 -14.84 2.85 -10.70
CA GLN A 122 -14.10 2.99 -11.96
C GLN A 122 -15.00 2.74 -13.17
N ARG A 123 -16.13 2.02 -12.99
CA ARG A 123 -17.22 1.97 -13.99
C ARG A 123 -17.93 3.31 -14.20
N GLN A 124 -17.86 4.23 -13.23
CA GLN A 124 -18.47 5.55 -13.33
C GLN A 124 -17.49 6.60 -13.86
N VAL A 125 -16.18 6.46 -13.60
CA VAL A 125 -15.16 7.42 -14.08
C VAL A 125 -14.82 7.23 -15.56
N ASP A 126 -14.96 6.01 -16.11
CA ASP A 126 -14.73 5.74 -17.55
C ASP A 126 -15.86 6.27 -18.48
N GLY A 127 -16.84 7.04 -17.97
CA GLY A 127 -18.00 7.43 -18.76
C GLY A 127 -18.88 8.53 -18.17
N GLU A 128 -18.32 9.69 -17.82
CA GLU A 128 -19.11 10.90 -17.54
C GLU A 128 -19.47 11.67 -18.84
N GLY A 129 -19.04 11.18 -20.00
CA GLY A 129 -19.55 11.61 -21.30
C GLY A 129 -20.58 10.62 -21.81
N SER A 130 -21.83 11.06 -22.00
CA SER A 130 -22.89 10.31 -22.70
C SER A 130 -22.57 10.17 -24.19
N PHE A 131 -21.49 9.44 -24.51
CA PHE A 131 -21.08 9.19 -25.88
C PHE A 131 -22.06 8.22 -26.55
N GLN A 132 -22.94 8.78 -27.37
CA GLN A 132 -23.83 8.03 -28.24
C GLN A 132 -23.12 7.72 -29.55
N VAL A 133 -23.15 6.45 -29.96
CA VAL A 133 -22.52 5.98 -31.20
C VAL A 133 -23.57 5.94 -32.30
N ASP A 134 -23.32 6.64 -33.41
CA ASP A 134 -24.18 6.56 -34.59
C ASP A 134 -24.01 5.22 -35.31
N VAL A 135 -24.86 4.25 -34.96
CA VAL A 135 -24.77 2.88 -35.50
C VAL A 135 -25.09 2.80 -37.00
N ASN A 136 -25.59 3.88 -37.61
CA ASN A 136 -25.86 3.99 -39.05
C ASN A 136 -24.72 4.63 -39.84
N ASP A 137 -23.61 5.02 -39.20
CA ASP A 137 -22.47 5.62 -39.90
C ASP A 137 -21.81 4.62 -40.88
N PRO A 138 -21.63 4.99 -42.18
CA PRO A 138 -20.92 4.17 -43.17
C PRO A 138 -19.53 3.73 -42.73
N ARG A 139 -18.81 4.55 -41.93
CA ARG A 139 -17.47 4.22 -41.43
C ARG A 139 -17.46 3.01 -40.50
N ILE A 140 -18.56 2.83 -39.76
CA ILE A 140 -18.75 1.77 -38.76
C ILE A 140 -19.36 0.51 -39.41
N SER A 141 -19.84 0.61 -40.65
CA SER A 141 -20.46 -0.51 -41.38
C SER A 141 -19.57 -1.75 -41.48
N LYS A 142 -18.25 -1.57 -41.57
CA LYS A 142 -17.26 -2.67 -41.67
C LYS A 142 -17.30 -3.62 -40.48
N ILE A 143 -17.61 -3.13 -39.28
CA ILE A 143 -17.73 -3.94 -38.04
C ILE A 143 -18.82 -5.03 -38.18
N PHE A 144 -19.82 -4.79 -39.03
CA PHE A 144 -20.90 -5.74 -39.26
C PHE A 144 -20.64 -6.73 -40.41
N ASN A 145 -19.76 -6.37 -41.34
CA ASN A 145 -19.60 -7.08 -42.62
C ASN A 145 -18.27 -7.85 -42.71
N ALA A 146 -17.21 -7.37 -42.06
CA ALA A 146 -15.87 -7.95 -42.13
C ALA A 146 -15.49 -8.64 -40.81
N ALA A 147 -14.88 -9.82 -40.92
CA ALA A 147 -14.46 -10.64 -39.78
C ALA A 147 -13.35 -9.96 -38.95
N ASP A 148 -12.47 -9.20 -39.62
CA ASP A 148 -11.30 -8.56 -39.00
C ASP A 148 -11.66 -7.48 -37.96
N PHE A 149 -12.86 -6.91 -38.07
CA PHE A 149 -13.35 -5.84 -37.19
C PHE A 149 -14.42 -6.35 -36.21
N GLU A 150 -14.49 -7.66 -35.97
CA GLU A 150 -15.49 -8.22 -35.06
C GLU A 150 -15.17 -7.94 -33.60
N ILE A 151 -16.14 -7.32 -32.92
CA ILE A 151 -16.09 -7.09 -31.48
C ILE A 151 -16.25 -8.43 -30.74
N ASP A 152 -15.21 -8.84 -30.02
CA ASP A 152 -15.20 -10.04 -29.16
C ASP A 152 -15.33 -9.67 -27.67
N PRO A 153 -16.46 -10.02 -27.01
CA PRO A 153 -16.66 -9.78 -25.58
C PRO A 153 -15.77 -10.64 -24.66
N THR A 154 -15.04 -11.62 -25.19
CA THR A 154 -14.14 -12.50 -24.43
C THR A 154 -12.71 -11.98 -24.34
N ASN A 155 -12.34 -11.02 -25.18
CA ASN A 155 -11.04 -10.37 -25.13
C ASN A 155 -10.91 -9.52 -23.84
N PRO A 156 -9.83 -9.67 -23.04
CA PRO A 156 -9.62 -8.88 -21.82
C PRO A 156 -9.57 -7.36 -22.04
N GLU A 157 -9.23 -6.90 -23.25
CA GLU A 157 -9.22 -5.47 -23.60
C GLU A 157 -10.62 -4.90 -23.84
N PHE A 158 -11.64 -5.76 -23.98
CA PHE A 158 -13.01 -5.34 -24.23
C PHE A 158 -13.59 -4.54 -23.08
N ARG A 159 -13.96 -3.27 -23.36
CA ARG A 159 -14.64 -2.39 -22.41
C ARG A 159 -16.14 -2.36 -22.70
N ARG A 160 -16.93 -2.66 -21.67
CA ARG A 160 -18.40 -2.64 -21.71
C ARG A 160 -18.92 -1.21 -21.58
N SER A 161 -18.82 -0.43 -22.65
CA SER A 161 -19.45 0.89 -22.78
C SER A 161 -20.86 0.79 -23.38
N ASP A 162 -21.67 1.83 -23.21
CA ASP A 162 -23.03 1.86 -23.73
C ASP A 162 -23.09 1.82 -25.26
N GLY A 163 -22.22 2.57 -25.95
CA GLY A 163 -22.09 2.52 -27.41
C GLY A 163 -21.65 1.13 -27.92
N MET A 164 -20.78 0.44 -27.18
CA MET A 164 -20.36 -0.92 -27.53
C MET A 164 -21.49 -1.93 -27.37
N ASN A 165 -22.32 -1.77 -26.33
CA ASN A 165 -23.52 -2.57 -26.14
C ASN A 165 -24.55 -2.34 -27.26
N GLU A 166 -24.68 -1.11 -27.74
CA GLU A 166 -25.58 -0.75 -28.85
C GLU A 166 -25.14 -1.39 -30.19
N LEU A 167 -23.84 -1.33 -30.50
CA LEU A 167 -23.23 -2.01 -31.65
C LEU A 167 -23.52 -3.53 -31.62
N LEU A 168 -23.30 -4.17 -30.47
CA LEU A 168 -23.58 -5.60 -30.30
C LEU A 168 -25.07 -5.94 -30.44
N LYS A 169 -25.98 -5.09 -29.94
CA LYS A 169 -27.43 -5.26 -30.13
C LYS A 169 -27.80 -5.21 -31.61
N LYS A 170 -27.30 -4.22 -32.36
CA LYS A 170 -27.56 -4.11 -33.80
C LYS A 170 -26.96 -5.27 -34.61
N LYS A 171 -25.76 -5.74 -34.27
CA LYS A 171 -25.17 -6.95 -34.89
C LYS A 171 -26.06 -8.17 -34.68
N ARG A 172 -26.58 -8.38 -33.46
CA ARG A 172 -27.54 -9.46 -33.17
C ARG A 172 -28.84 -9.32 -33.95
N GLN A 173 -29.39 -8.12 -34.06
CA GLN A 173 -30.60 -7.87 -34.86
C GLN A 173 -30.39 -8.21 -36.35
N ARG A 174 -29.27 -7.78 -36.96
CA ARG A 174 -28.95 -8.12 -38.35
C ARG A 174 -28.82 -9.62 -38.58
N LYS A 175 -28.18 -10.35 -37.67
CA LYS A 175 -28.09 -11.82 -37.75
C LYS A 175 -29.47 -12.48 -37.67
N ARG A 176 -30.37 -11.98 -36.80
CA ARG A 176 -31.76 -12.50 -36.69
C ARG A 176 -32.58 -12.24 -37.96
N VAL A 177 -32.44 -11.05 -38.56
CA VAL A 177 -33.12 -10.71 -39.82
C VAL A 177 -32.58 -11.56 -40.97
N ALA A 178 -31.26 -11.70 -41.09
CA ALA A 178 -30.64 -12.56 -42.10
C ALA A 178 -31.03 -14.05 -41.96
N ALA A 179 -31.24 -14.52 -40.73
CA ALA A 179 -31.68 -15.89 -40.45
C ALA A 179 -33.18 -16.12 -40.71
N ARG A 180 -33.98 -15.06 -40.85
CA ARG A 180 -35.40 -15.14 -41.21
C ARG A 180 -35.56 -14.65 -42.65
N PRO A 181 -35.29 -15.50 -43.67
CA PRO A 181 -35.50 -15.10 -45.05
C PRO A 181 -36.97 -14.74 -45.24
N GLU A 182 -37.22 -13.59 -45.86
CA GLU A 182 -38.56 -13.15 -46.25
C GLU A 182 -39.13 -14.18 -47.24
N GLY A 183 -39.91 -15.13 -46.72
CA GLY A 183 -40.43 -16.26 -47.51
C GLY A 183 -40.91 -17.47 -46.70
N ALA A 184 -40.57 -17.59 -45.41
CA ALA A 184 -41.07 -18.68 -44.55
C ALA A 184 -42.28 -18.25 -43.70
N GLY A 185 -43.36 -17.85 -44.38
CA GLY A 185 -44.59 -17.40 -43.72
C GLY A 185 -45.75 -17.23 -44.70
N VAL A 186 -46.20 -18.34 -45.27
CA VAL A 186 -47.60 -18.57 -45.69
C VAL A 186 -48.02 -19.89 -45.05
#